data_AF-A0A8J3KXC6-F1
#
_entry.id   AF-A0A8J3KXC6-F1
#
_cell.length_a   1.000
_cell.length_b   1.000
_cell.length_c   1.000
_cell.angle_alpha   90.00
_cell.angle_beta   90.00
_cell.angle_gamma   90.00
#
_symmetry.space_group_name_H-M   'P 1'
#
loop_
_entity.id
_entity.type
_entity.pdbx_description
1 polymer ?
#
loop_
_entity_poly.entity_id
_entity_poly.type
_entity_poly.pdbx_seq_one_letter_code
_entity_poly.pdbx_strand_id
1 'polypeptide(L)'
;MDHLQLARRLRITPRMFLPDDRYATLVAFLEGGNAVTNGDFLRGFNEWVQERLHGPGYRSSVHWSAEIAESVAGRARNGLTMTEALEEQAKERLLDELDGFLSADPRPATVD
;
A
#
# COMPACT_ATOMS: atom_id res chain seq x y z
N MET A 1 -19.04 -0.13 -8.11
CA MET A 1 -18.36 0.14 -6.83
C MET A 1 -17.00 0.72 -7.19
N ASP A 2 -16.74 1.95 -6.76
CA ASP A 2 -15.50 2.66 -7.06
C ASP A 2 -14.29 1.93 -6.43
N HIS A 3 -13.20 1.79 -7.19
CA HIS A 3 -11.98 1.11 -6.77
C HIS A 3 -11.35 1.80 -5.55
N LEU A 4 -11.51 3.12 -5.42
CA LEU A 4 -11.07 3.87 -4.24
C LEU A 4 -11.91 3.51 -3.00
N GLN A 5 -13.21 3.27 -3.15
CA GLN A 5 -14.05 2.80 -2.05
C GLN A 5 -13.67 1.39 -1.60
N LEU A 6 -13.21 0.55 -2.53
CA LEU A 6 -12.71 -0.80 -2.23
C LEU A 6 -11.41 -0.72 -1.39
N ALA A 7 -10.48 0.17 -1.75
CA ALA A 7 -9.26 0.42 -0.96
C ALA A 7 -9.59 0.90 0.47
N ARG A 8 -10.51 1.86 0.62
CA ARG A 8 -10.97 2.38 1.92
C ARG A 8 -11.60 1.30 2.82
N ARG A 9 -12.14 0.22 2.24
CA ARG A 9 -12.77 -0.87 2.99
C ARG A 9 -11.80 -1.94 3.47
N LEU A 10 -10.54 -1.93 3.03
CA LEU A 10 -9.53 -2.91 3.44
C LEU A 10 -9.29 -2.88 4.95
N ARG A 11 -9.31 -1.69 5.57
CA ARG A 11 -9.15 -1.52 7.01
C ARG A 11 -10.42 -1.87 7.82
N ILE A 12 -11.60 -1.64 7.25
CA ILE A 12 -12.90 -1.74 7.96
C ILE A 12 -13.46 -3.16 7.90
N THR A 13 -13.25 -3.86 6.79
CA THR A 13 -13.79 -5.20 6.54
C THR A 13 -12.69 -6.15 6.08
N PRO A 14 -11.71 -6.47 6.96
CA PRO A 14 -10.68 -7.45 6.63
C PRO A 14 -11.34 -8.77 6.23
N ARG A 15 -10.83 -9.40 5.16
CA ARG A 15 -11.26 -10.70 4.60
C ARG A 15 -12.62 -10.75 3.89
N MET A 16 -13.35 -9.63 3.77
CA MET A 16 -14.57 -9.60 2.95
C MET A 16 -14.26 -9.69 1.45
N PHE A 17 -13.10 -9.17 1.04
CA PHE A 17 -12.68 -9.07 -0.36
C PHE A 17 -11.40 -9.86 -0.68
N LEU A 18 -10.72 -10.40 0.34
CA LEU A 18 -9.44 -11.08 0.23
C LEU A 18 -9.43 -12.39 1.02
N PRO A 19 -8.67 -13.41 0.60
CA PRO A 19 -8.61 -14.70 1.30
C PRO A 19 -7.97 -14.57 2.70
N ASP A 20 -7.10 -13.58 2.90
CA ASP A 20 -6.53 -13.17 4.17
C ASP A 20 -6.16 -11.68 4.12
N ASP A 21 -5.71 -11.14 5.25
CA ASP A 21 -5.29 -9.74 5.40
C ASP A 21 -3.75 -9.59 5.44
N ARG A 22 -3.00 -10.61 5.02
CA ARG A 22 -1.54 -10.55 5.03
C ARG A 22 -1.02 -9.45 4.11
N TYR A 23 0.13 -8.88 4.47
CA TYR A 23 0.78 -7.83 3.70
C TYR A 23 0.92 -8.19 2.21
N ALA A 24 1.41 -9.41 1.91
CA ALA A 24 1.58 -9.86 0.52
C ALA A 24 0.25 -9.91 -0.26
N THR A 25 -0.83 -10.32 0.40
CA THR A 25 -2.17 -10.39 -0.19
C THR A 25 -2.73 -9.00 -0.49
N LEU A 26 -2.53 -8.04 0.42
CA LEU A 26 -2.89 -6.64 0.20
C LEU A 26 -2.09 -6.02 -0.94
N VAL A 27 -0.78 -6.27 -1.00
CA VAL A 27 0.08 -5.79 -2.11
C VAL A 27 -0.43 -6.34 -3.44
N ALA A 28 -0.64 -7.64 -3.54
CA ALA A 28 -1.13 -8.28 -4.78
C ALA A 28 -2.48 -7.69 -5.23
N PHE A 29 -3.35 -7.37 -4.29
CA PHE A 29 -4.64 -6.76 -4.58
C PHE A 29 -4.54 -5.33 -5.13
N LEU A 30 -3.76 -4.48 -4.46
CA LEU A 30 -3.55 -3.09 -4.88
C LEU A 30 -2.86 -3.02 -6.24
N GLU A 31 -1.85 -3.86 -6.46
CA GLU A 31 -1.17 -3.99 -7.75
C GLU A 31 -2.09 -4.52 -8.84
N GLY A 32 -2.97 -5.48 -8.53
CA GLY A 32 -4.01 -5.92 -9.46
C GLY A 32 -4.95 -4.77 -9.86
N GLY A 33 -5.33 -3.91 -8.91
CA GLY A 33 -6.11 -2.71 -9.19
C GLY A 33 -5.37 -1.72 -10.09
N ASN A 34 -4.09 -1.48 -9.85
CA ASN A 34 -3.24 -0.66 -10.73
C ASN A 34 -3.16 -1.27 -12.14
N ALA A 35 -2.93 -2.58 -12.27
CA ALA A 35 -2.83 -3.25 -13.56
C ALA A 35 -4.12 -3.12 -14.39
N VAL A 36 -5.29 -3.31 -13.78
CA VAL A 36 -6.59 -3.20 -14.47
C VAL A 36 -6.92 -1.75 -14.87
N THR A 37 -6.37 -0.77 -14.14
CA THR A 37 -6.59 0.67 -14.40
C THR A 37 -5.45 1.33 -15.17
N ASN A 38 -4.51 0.56 -15.73
CA ASN A 38 -3.29 1.07 -16.38
C ASN A 38 -2.48 2.06 -15.51
N GLY A 39 -2.47 1.84 -14.19
CA GLY A 39 -1.74 2.63 -13.20
C GLY A 39 -2.51 3.79 -12.59
N ASP A 40 -3.80 3.97 -12.92
CA ASP A 40 -4.57 5.13 -12.48
C ASP A 40 -5.08 5.02 -11.04
N PHE A 41 -5.31 3.79 -10.57
CA PHE A 41 -5.88 3.52 -9.26
C PHE A 41 -5.09 4.20 -8.13
N LEU A 42 -3.79 3.94 -8.04
CA LEU A 42 -2.88 4.51 -7.03
C LEU A 42 -1.81 5.38 -7.67
N ARG A 43 -2.16 6.11 -8.74
CA ARG A 43 -1.23 7.03 -9.40
C ARG A 43 -0.66 8.04 -8.40
N GLY A 44 0.66 8.09 -8.24
CA GLY A 44 1.34 8.96 -7.28
C GLY A 44 1.58 8.35 -5.89
N PHE A 45 1.07 7.14 -5.62
CA PHE A 45 1.24 6.49 -4.32
C PHE A 45 2.69 6.10 -4.04
N ASN A 46 3.45 5.76 -5.09
CA ASN A 46 4.86 5.43 -4.94
C ASN A 46 5.67 6.62 -4.41
N GLU A 47 5.47 7.78 -5.02
CA GLU A 47 6.08 9.04 -4.61
C GLU A 47 5.62 9.47 -3.22
N TRP A 48 4.33 9.30 -2.91
CA TRP A 48 3.79 9.55 -1.57
C TRP A 48 4.52 8.76 -0.49
N VAL A 49 4.63 7.43 -0.66
CA VAL A 49 5.30 6.54 0.31
C VAL A 49 6.76 6.93 0.47
N GLN A 50 7.46 7.20 -0.63
CA GLN A 50 8.86 7.61 -0.63
C GLN A 50 9.08 8.91 0.18
N GLU A 51 8.24 9.91 -0.04
CA GLU A 51 8.33 11.18 0.70
C GLU A 51 7.98 11.03 2.18
N ARG A 52 7.03 10.16 2.51
CA ARG A 52 6.61 9.89 3.90
C ARG A 52 7.67 9.14 4.70
N LEU A 53 8.41 8.24 4.07
CA LEU A 53 9.45 7.45 4.73
C LEU A 53 10.78 8.18 4.84
N HIS A 54 11.18 8.95 3.82
CA HIS A 54 12.54 9.49 3.71
C HIS A 54 12.59 11.04 3.69
N GLY A 55 11.45 11.71 3.55
CA GLY A 55 11.32 13.17 3.55
C GLY A 55 11.00 13.77 2.18
N PRO A 56 10.64 15.07 2.14
CA PRO A 56 10.16 15.73 0.93
C PRO A 56 11.18 15.69 -0.21
N GLY A 57 10.71 15.36 -1.41
CA GLY A 57 11.54 15.30 -2.61
C GLY A 57 12.45 14.07 -2.73
N TYR A 58 12.40 13.13 -1.77
CA TYR A 58 13.10 11.85 -1.92
C TYR A 58 12.54 11.08 -3.12
N ARG A 59 13.44 10.54 -3.95
CA ARG A 59 13.09 9.75 -5.14
C ARG A 59 13.95 8.51 -5.17
N SER A 60 13.30 7.38 -5.38
CA SER A 60 13.90 6.07 -5.47
C SER A 60 13.25 5.29 -6.62
N SER A 61 14.01 4.40 -7.27
CA SER A 61 13.45 3.43 -8.21
C SER A 61 12.81 2.23 -7.51
N VAL A 62 12.95 2.13 -6.19
CA VAL A 62 12.37 1.05 -5.40
C VAL A 62 10.86 1.26 -5.28
N HIS A 63 10.12 0.19 -5.55
CA HIS A 63 8.67 0.17 -5.48
C HIS A 63 8.18 0.34 -4.03
N TRP A 64 7.05 1.02 -3.84
CA TRP A 64 6.48 1.32 -2.52
C TRP A 64 6.35 0.09 -1.62
N SER A 65 6.02 -1.07 -2.18
CA SER A 65 5.88 -2.30 -1.40
C SER A 65 7.21 -2.83 -0.85
N ALA A 66 8.32 -2.55 -1.53
CA ALA A 66 9.65 -2.85 -1.02
C ALA A 66 10.09 -1.78 0.00
N GLU A 67 9.83 -0.50 -0.25
CA GLU A 67 10.11 0.60 0.70
C GLU A 67 9.40 0.37 2.06
N ILE A 68 8.12 -0.01 2.04
CA ILE A 68 7.37 -0.32 3.27
C ILE A 68 7.95 -1.54 3.98
N ALA A 69 8.23 -2.63 3.25
CA ALA A 69 8.81 -3.83 3.86
C ALA A 69 10.19 -3.55 4.48
N GLU A 70 11.03 -2.75 3.82
CA GLU A 70 12.33 -2.32 4.33
C GLU A 70 12.22 -1.37 5.54
N SER A 71 11.20 -0.50 5.58
CA SER A 71 10.98 0.41 6.72
C SER A 71 10.73 -0.33 8.04
N VAL A 72 10.14 -1.53 7.96
CA VAL A 72 9.79 -2.37 9.11
C VAL A 72 10.89 -3.39 9.42
N ALA A 73 11.44 -4.05 8.39
CA ALA A 73 12.45 -5.09 8.57
C ALA A 73 13.89 -4.54 8.69
N GLY A 74 14.11 -3.27 8.34
CA GLY A 74 15.44 -2.68 8.15
C GLY A 74 16.13 -3.22 6.89
N ARG A 75 17.23 -2.56 6.49
CA ARG A 75 18.06 -2.97 5.33
C ARG A 75 18.71 -4.36 5.45
N ALA A 76 18.58 -5.02 6.60
CA ALA A 76 19.16 -6.33 6.87
C ALA A 76 18.33 -7.50 6.31
N ARG A 77 17.55 -7.28 5.24
CA ARG A 77 16.78 -8.34 4.57
C ARG A 77 17.71 -9.23 3.75
N ASN A 78 18.54 -9.99 4.45
CA ASN A 78 19.32 -11.08 3.89
C ASN A 78 18.39 -12.28 3.62
N GLY A 79 17.71 -12.23 2.48
CA GLY A 79 17.39 -13.42 1.70
C GLY A 79 16.19 -14.29 2.11
N LEU A 80 15.61 -14.23 3.30
CA LEU A 80 14.50 -15.13 3.64
C LEU A 80 13.37 -14.43 4.41
N THR A 81 12.16 -14.61 3.86
CA THR A 81 10.80 -14.50 4.42
C THR A 81 10.59 -13.60 5.64
N MET A 82 9.68 -12.63 5.53
CA MET A 82 9.23 -11.85 6.69
C MET A 82 8.64 -12.78 7.76
N THR A 83 8.98 -12.53 9.02
CA THR A 83 8.29 -13.16 10.14
C THR A 83 6.86 -12.66 10.20
N GLU A 84 5.94 -13.44 10.80
CA GLU A 84 4.54 -13.03 10.96
C GLU A 84 4.41 -11.66 11.66
N ALA A 85 5.26 -11.40 12.66
CA ALA A 85 5.29 -10.11 13.36
C ALA A 85 5.74 -8.94 12.46
N LEU A 86 6.67 -9.17 11.53
CA LEU A 86 7.07 -8.15 10.54
C LEU A 86 6.00 -7.97 9.46
N GLU A 87 5.34 -9.07 9.07
CA GLU A 87 4.25 -9.06 8.11
C GLU A 87 3.06 -8.24 8.64
N GLU A 88 2.71 -8.42 9.91
CA GLU A 88 1.69 -7.64 10.59
C GLU A 88 2.06 -6.14 10.68
N GLN A 89 3.31 -5.82 11.02
CA GLN A 89 3.76 -4.43 11.06
C GLN A 89 3.78 -3.77 9.67
N ALA A 90 4.17 -4.50 8.62
CA ALA A 90 4.12 -3.97 7.25
C ALA A 90 2.69 -3.83 6.72
N LYS A 91 1.78 -4.73 7.13
CA LYS A 91 0.34 -4.59 6.89
C LYS A 91 -0.17 -3.28 7.46
N GLU A 92 0.02 -3.06 8.76
CA GLU A 92 -0.45 -1.83 9.42
C GLU A 92 0.20 -0.59 8.78
N ARG A 93 1.50 -0.64 8.47
CA ARG A 93 2.18 0.46 7.80
C ARG A 93 1.59 0.77 6.42
N LEU A 94 1.26 -0.25 5.63
CA LEU A 94 0.60 -0.09 4.34
C LEU A 94 -0.77 0.55 4.48
N LEU A 95 -1.59 0.09 5.43
CA LEU A 95 -2.92 0.64 5.65
C LEU A 95 -2.84 2.11 6.09
N ASP A 96 -1.88 2.47 6.95
CA ASP A 96 -1.68 3.86 7.37
C ASP A 96 -1.26 4.78 6.21
N GLU A 97 -0.35 4.34 5.33
CA GLU A 97 0.05 5.14 4.16
C GLU A 97 -1.07 5.22 3.13
N LEU A 98 -1.82 4.14 2.92
CA LEU A 98 -2.97 4.12 2.03
C LEU A 98 -4.06 5.07 2.52
N ASP A 99 -4.40 5.04 3.82
CA ASP A 99 -5.37 5.96 4.41
C ASP A 99 -4.89 7.42 4.30
N GLY A 100 -3.61 7.66 4.59
CA GLY A 100 -3.00 8.98 4.43
C GLY A 100 -3.09 9.50 2.99
N PHE A 101 -2.72 8.68 2.02
CA PHE A 101 -2.78 9.00 0.60
C PHE A 101 -4.23 9.28 0.15
N LEU A 102 -5.17 8.40 0.49
CA LEU A 102 -6.59 8.53 0.10
C LEU A 102 -7.31 9.70 0.79
N SER A 103 -6.76 10.20 1.90
CA SER A 103 -7.25 11.39 2.61
C SER A 103 -6.64 12.68 2.05
N ALA A 104 -5.42 12.62 1.52
CA ALA A 104 -4.72 13.75 0.92
C ALA A 104 -5.05 13.93 -0.58
N ASP A 105 -5.50 12.88 -1.26
CA ASP A 105 -5.85 12.91 -2.68
C ASP A 105 -7.19 13.66 -2.92
N PRO A 106 -7.18 14.80 -3.64
CA PRO A 106 -8.37 15.59 -3.92
C PRO A 106 -9.25 15.02 -5.04
N ARG A 107 -8.87 13.89 -5.66
CA ARG A 107 -9.72 13.23 -6.67
C ARG A 107 -11.06 12.84 -6.00
N PRO A 108 -12.20 13.35 -6.48
CA PRO A 108 -13.49 12.99 -5.90
C PRO A 108 -13.67 11.48 -6.03
N ALA A 109 -14.06 10.82 -4.93
CA ALA A 109 -14.57 9.45 -5.01
C ALA A 109 -15.68 9.49 -6.06
N THR A 110 -15.45 8.86 -7.20
CA THR A 110 -16.36 8.93 -8.34
C THR A 110 -17.67 8.29 -7.91
N VAL A 111 -18.66 9.14 -7.66
CA VAL A 111 -20.05 8.76 -7.43
C VAL A 111 -20.60 8.45 -8.82
N ASP A 112 -20.87 7.18 -9.09
CA ASP A 112 -21.82 6.77 -10.13
C ASP A 112 -23.23 7.20 -9.70
#